data_AF-A0A1I2P1M7-F1
#
_entry.id   AF-A0A1I2P1M7-F1
#
_cell.length_a   1.000
_cell.length_b   1.000
_cell.length_c   1.000
_cell.angle_alpha   90.00
_cell.angle_beta   90.00
_cell.angle_gamma   90.00
#
_symmetry.space_group_name_H-M   'P 1'
#
loop_
_entity.id
_entity.type
_entity.pdbx_description
1 polymer ?
#
loop_
_entity_poly.entity_id
_entity_poly.type
_entity_poly.pdbx_seq_one_letter_code
_entity_poly.pdbx_strand_id
1 'polypeptide(L)'
;MKQDYIDFKQQRELGDIISYTFKFIRENYKAYFTSVIKISWPAFLLLIAAVSYYSYTTVGNSLMFNQDGGFFIGFGLLMVGLLLYFSVMNVAAFHFIKSYVTNNGEASHQEVKQGVKKDLGKMFGLGAVTWILIFAGLIIFILPGIYLSVPLSIAAAVLVFKSESIGGSISEGFHLVKDNWWMSFISLFLIWLIVYIISLIFQLPVLIYTFVKMFTIMEENSASSTNVAELFDWVYLTLTIIASAIQYLLYAITPIGVAFVYYNLNEIKYFTGAYESIENLGKNN
;
A
#
# COMPACT_ATOMS: atom_id res chain seq x y z
N MET A 1 -1.87 19.91 -23.06
CA MET A 1 -3.13 19.16 -23.14
C MET A 1 -3.86 19.38 -21.82
N LYS A 2 -5.10 19.88 -21.83
CA LYS A 2 -5.90 19.94 -20.60
C LYS A 2 -6.06 18.50 -20.11
N GLN A 3 -5.65 18.22 -18.87
CA GLN A 3 -5.94 16.94 -18.25
C GLN A 3 -7.46 16.84 -18.10
N ASP A 4 -8.05 15.75 -18.60
CA ASP A 4 -9.46 15.49 -18.35
C ASP A 4 -9.61 15.19 -16.86
N TYR A 5 -10.42 15.99 -16.17
CA TYR A 5 -10.70 15.79 -14.75
C TYR A 5 -11.35 14.42 -14.54
N ILE A 6 -10.76 13.61 -13.65
CA ILE A 6 -11.32 12.32 -13.27
C ILE A 6 -12.15 12.51 -12.01
N ASP A 7 -13.47 12.50 -12.18
CA ASP A 7 -14.40 12.65 -11.07
C ASP A 7 -14.46 11.39 -10.20
N PHE A 8 -13.94 11.45 -8.97
CA PHE A 8 -14.00 10.29 -8.08
C PHE A 8 -15.42 9.98 -7.57
N LYS A 9 -16.33 10.96 -7.48
CA LYS A 9 -17.64 10.85 -6.81
C LYS A 9 -18.72 10.26 -7.73
N GLN A 10 -18.44 9.09 -8.31
CA GLN A 10 -19.37 8.40 -9.20
C GLN A 10 -19.50 6.94 -8.80
N GLN A 11 -20.72 6.41 -8.96
CA GLN A 11 -20.97 4.99 -8.87
C GLN A 11 -20.32 4.29 -10.08
N ARG A 12 -19.57 3.22 -9.81
CA ARG A 12 -18.77 2.50 -10.80
C ARG A 12 -18.91 1.00 -10.65
N GLU A 13 -18.86 0.32 -11.79
CA GLU A 13 -18.70 -1.13 -11.82
C GLU A 13 -17.24 -1.53 -11.52
N LEU A 14 -17.01 -2.82 -11.24
CA LEU A 14 -15.67 -3.35 -10.92
C LEU A 14 -14.64 -3.04 -12.01
N GLY A 15 -15.02 -3.26 -13.28
CA GLY A 15 -14.13 -3.03 -14.43
C GLY A 15 -13.75 -1.56 -14.57
N ASP A 16 -14.69 -0.66 -14.26
CA ASP A 16 -14.44 0.78 -14.27
C ASP A 16 -13.50 1.18 -13.14
N ILE A 17 -13.68 0.68 -11.92
CA ILE A 17 -12.77 0.99 -10.79
C ILE A 17 -11.32 0.71 -11.18
N ILE A 18 -11.05 -0.43 -11.82
CA ILE A 18 -9.71 -0.82 -12.26
C ILE A 18 -9.23 0.09 -13.40
N SER A 19 -10.05 0.27 -14.43
CA SER A 19 -9.71 1.08 -15.60
C SER A 19 -9.42 2.54 -15.23
N TYR A 20 -10.23 3.13 -14.34
CA TYR A 20 -10.06 4.48 -13.84
C TYR A 20 -8.87 4.62 -12.88
N THR A 21 -8.54 3.58 -12.11
CA THR A 21 -7.30 3.54 -11.32
C THR A 21 -6.09 3.70 -12.23
N PHE A 22 -5.99 2.92 -13.32
CA PHE A 22 -4.90 3.05 -14.27
C PHE A 22 -4.94 4.34 -15.08
N LYS A 23 -6.14 4.81 -15.46
CA LYS A 23 -6.31 6.11 -16.13
C LYS A 23 -5.77 7.24 -15.25
N PHE A 24 -6.15 7.28 -13.98
CA PHE A 24 -5.68 8.28 -13.02
C PHE A 24 -4.16 8.23 -12.86
N ILE A 25 -3.58 7.04 -12.71
CA ILE A 25 -2.13 6.87 -12.68
C ILE A 25 -1.51 7.43 -13.95
N ARG A 26 -1.99 7.02 -15.13
CA ARG A 26 -1.42 7.46 -16.42
C ARG A 26 -1.48 8.97 -16.60
N GLU A 27 -2.58 9.60 -16.20
CA GLU A 27 -2.79 11.04 -16.39
C GLU A 27 -2.07 11.87 -15.33
N ASN A 28 -1.87 11.34 -14.12
CA ASN A 28 -1.33 12.09 -12.98
C ASN A 28 -0.02 11.53 -12.39
N TYR A 29 0.63 10.54 -13.03
CA TYR A 29 1.78 9.83 -12.45
C TYR A 29 2.86 10.80 -11.95
N LYS A 30 3.19 11.82 -12.75
CA LYS A 30 4.25 12.77 -12.39
C LYS A 30 3.88 13.57 -11.16
N ALA A 31 2.67 14.14 -11.09
CA ALA A 31 2.23 14.95 -9.96
C ALA A 31 2.04 14.09 -8.70
N TYR A 32 1.41 12.93 -8.85
CA TYR A 32 1.10 11.99 -7.77
C TYR A 32 2.38 11.40 -7.17
N PHE A 33 3.19 10.68 -7.96
CA PHE A 33 4.38 10.02 -7.46
C PHE A 33 5.41 11.03 -6.96
N THR A 34 5.60 12.18 -7.62
CA THR A 34 6.52 13.21 -7.10
C THR A 34 6.07 13.72 -5.73
N SER A 35 4.78 13.98 -5.53
CA SER A 35 4.28 14.47 -4.25
C SER A 35 4.36 13.40 -3.16
N VAL A 36 3.87 12.18 -3.44
CA VAL A 36 3.84 11.08 -2.47
C VAL A 36 5.25 10.63 -2.10
N ILE A 37 6.15 10.46 -3.09
CA ILE A 37 7.53 10.04 -2.83
C ILE A 37 8.28 11.15 -2.09
N LYS A 38 8.16 12.42 -2.47
CA LYS A 38 8.87 13.52 -1.79
C LYS A 38 8.49 13.64 -0.32
N ILE A 39 7.24 13.36 0.02
CA ILE A 39 6.76 13.34 1.41
C ILE A 39 7.20 12.06 2.13
N SER A 40 7.11 10.92 1.46
CA SER A 40 7.38 9.60 2.07
C SER A 40 8.87 9.23 2.10
N TRP A 41 9.73 9.97 1.40
CA TRP A 41 11.16 9.68 1.25
C TRP A 41 11.90 9.46 2.58
N PRO A 42 11.71 10.27 3.63
CA PRO A 42 12.37 10.02 4.92
C PRO A 42 11.96 8.68 5.54
N ALA A 43 10.67 8.34 5.51
CA ALA A 43 10.18 7.06 6.02
C ALA A 43 10.62 5.88 5.14
N PHE A 44 10.72 6.10 3.82
CA PHE A 44 11.26 5.13 2.88
C PHE A 44 12.72 4.78 3.18
N LEU A 45 13.58 5.78 3.41
CA LEU A 45 14.99 5.53 3.78
C LEU A 45 15.11 4.73 5.07
N LEU A 46 14.30 5.04 6.08
CA LEU A 46 14.25 4.27 7.33
C LEU A 46 13.80 2.82 7.08
N LEU A 47 12.81 2.62 6.22
CA LEU A 47 12.38 1.28 5.83
C LEU A 47 13.50 0.51 5.10
N ILE A 48 14.21 1.15 4.17
CA ILE A 48 15.33 0.49 3.48
C ILE A 48 16.45 0.14 4.45
N ALA A 49 16.76 0.99 5.41
CA ALA A 49 17.73 0.67 6.47
C ALA A 49 17.26 -0.52 7.32
N ALA A 50 15.99 -0.55 7.71
CA ALA A 50 15.41 -1.65 8.47
C ALA A 50 15.41 -2.98 7.69
N VAL A 51 15.05 -2.95 6.40
CA VAL A 51 15.12 -4.10 5.49
C VAL A 51 16.56 -4.58 5.35
N SER A 52 17.51 -3.67 5.14
CA SER A 52 18.93 -4.02 4.99
C SER A 52 19.48 -4.70 6.25
N TYR A 53 19.16 -4.15 7.42
CA TYR A 53 19.57 -4.74 8.70
C TYR A 53 18.92 -6.11 8.93
N TYR A 54 17.60 -6.22 8.69
CA TYR A 54 16.89 -7.49 8.80
C TYR A 54 17.43 -8.56 7.83
N SER A 55 17.67 -8.20 6.58
CA SER A 55 18.25 -9.11 5.59
C SER A 55 19.64 -9.57 6.01
N TYR A 56 20.49 -8.66 6.50
CA TYR A 56 21.83 -9.00 6.99
C TYR A 56 21.79 -9.99 8.18
N THR A 57 20.95 -9.73 9.19
CA THR A 57 20.83 -10.61 10.36
C THR A 57 20.24 -11.98 10.02
N THR A 58 19.44 -12.06 8.96
CA THR A 58 18.76 -13.30 8.55
C THR A 58 19.61 -14.16 7.62
N VAL A 59 20.47 -13.53 6.81
CA VAL A 59 21.30 -14.22 5.79
C VAL A 59 22.44 -15.06 6.39
N GLY A 60 22.86 -14.77 7.63
CA GLY A 60 23.90 -15.53 8.34
C GLY A 60 23.39 -16.60 9.31
N ASN A 61 22.14 -16.52 9.77
CA ASN A 61 21.54 -17.47 10.70
C ASN A 61 20.60 -18.40 9.96
N SER A 62 20.77 -19.72 10.12
CA SER A 62 19.83 -20.69 9.56
C SER A 62 18.42 -20.34 10.02
N LEU A 63 17.50 -20.10 9.08
CA LEU A 63 16.12 -19.63 9.26
C LEU A 63 15.28 -20.38 10.33
N MET A 64 15.75 -21.54 10.82
CA MET A 64 14.95 -22.48 11.59
C MET A 64 15.50 -22.83 12.98
N PHE A 65 16.78 -22.59 13.32
CA PHE A 65 17.38 -23.23 14.51
C PHE A 65 18.28 -22.36 15.40
N ASN A 66 18.65 -21.13 15.02
CA ASN A 66 19.45 -20.24 15.87
C ASN A 66 19.02 -18.78 15.68
N GLN A 67 17.85 -18.43 16.22
CA GLN A 67 17.38 -17.04 16.26
C GLN A 67 18.04 -16.35 17.47
N ASP A 68 18.98 -15.45 17.21
CA ASP A 68 19.60 -14.62 18.24
C ASP A 68 18.79 -13.34 18.52
N GLY A 69 19.26 -12.53 19.48
CA GLY A 69 18.64 -11.23 19.76
C GLY A 69 18.67 -10.26 18.58
N GLY A 70 19.65 -10.40 17.67
CA GLY A 70 19.78 -9.56 16.48
C GLY A 70 18.61 -9.75 15.51
N PHE A 71 18.16 -11.00 15.31
CA PHE A 71 16.97 -11.29 14.51
C PHE A 71 15.72 -10.58 15.04
N PHE A 72 15.41 -10.70 16.34
CA PHE A 72 14.20 -10.11 16.91
C PHE A 72 14.23 -8.57 16.84
N ILE A 73 15.39 -7.96 17.05
CA ILE A 73 15.58 -6.51 16.89
C ILE A 73 15.36 -6.14 15.41
N GLY A 74 15.95 -6.87 14.47
CA GLY A 74 15.79 -6.60 13.05
C GLY A 74 14.36 -6.75 12.57
N PHE A 75 13.67 -7.80 13.02
CA PHE A 75 12.25 -8.02 12.74
C PHE A 75 11.38 -6.89 13.32
N GLY A 76 11.62 -6.49 14.56
CA GLY A 76 10.90 -5.38 15.20
C GLY A 76 11.10 -4.05 14.45
N LEU A 77 12.34 -3.74 14.07
CA LEU A 77 12.65 -2.56 13.26
C LEU A 77 11.98 -2.60 11.89
N LEU A 78 11.95 -3.77 11.24
CA LEU A 78 11.25 -3.97 9.98
C LEU A 78 9.75 -3.71 10.13
N MET A 79 9.11 -4.27 11.15
CA MET A 79 7.66 -4.09 11.39
C MET A 79 7.31 -2.62 11.64
N VAL A 80 8.07 -1.93 12.48
CA VAL A 80 7.87 -0.49 12.75
C VAL A 80 8.16 0.34 11.50
N GLY A 81 9.20 0.00 10.74
CA GLY A 81 9.57 0.66 9.49
C GLY A 81 8.47 0.53 8.43
N LEU A 82 7.91 -0.67 8.25
CA LEU A 82 6.79 -0.92 7.34
C LEU A 82 5.56 -0.13 7.76
N LEU A 83 5.19 -0.22 9.05
CA LEU A 83 4.04 0.50 9.59
C LEU A 83 4.18 2.01 9.37
N LEU A 84 5.34 2.58 9.68
CA LEU A 84 5.62 4.00 9.48
C LEU A 84 5.53 4.39 8.00
N TYR A 85 6.23 3.65 7.13
CA TYR A 85 6.26 3.93 5.69
C TYR A 85 4.87 3.86 5.06
N PHE A 86 4.13 2.78 5.29
CA PHE A 86 2.78 2.64 4.74
C PHE A 86 1.82 3.69 5.31
N SER A 87 1.97 4.09 6.58
CA SER A 87 1.16 5.16 7.16
C SER A 87 1.41 6.50 6.46
N VAL A 88 2.68 6.90 6.29
CA VAL A 88 3.04 8.14 5.59
C VAL A 88 2.56 8.09 4.13
N MET A 89 2.78 6.97 3.45
CA MET A 89 2.43 6.80 2.05
C MET A 89 0.91 6.84 1.83
N ASN A 90 0.12 6.14 2.63
CA ASN A 90 -1.35 6.16 2.53
C ASN A 90 -1.90 7.56 2.82
N VAL A 91 -1.42 8.25 3.86
CA VAL A 91 -1.91 9.61 4.18
C VAL A 91 -1.54 10.59 3.07
N ALA A 92 -0.32 10.52 2.55
CA ALA A 92 0.12 11.38 1.45
C ALA A 92 -0.71 11.12 0.18
N ALA A 93 -0.97 9.86 -0.14
CA ALA A 93 -1.79 9.47 -1.27
C ALA A 93 -3.24 9.94 -1.13
N PHE A 94 -3.89 9.69 0.01
CA PHE A 94 -5.27 10.10 0.23
C PHE A 94 -5.42 11.62 0.28
N HIS A 95 -4.50 12.36 0.92
CA HIS A 95 -4.57 13.83 0.88
C HIS A 95 -4.26 14.39 -0.51
N PHE A 96 -3.42 13.74 -1.32
CA PHE A 96 -3.25 14.10 -2.72
C PHE A 96 -4.57 13.95 -3.48
N ILE A 97 -5.24 12.81 -3.34
CA ILE A 97 -6.53 12.55 -4.01
C ILE A 97 -7.60 13.53 -3.48
N LYS A 98 -7.63 13.80 -2.18
CA LYS A 98 -8.53 14.78 -1.57
C LYS A 98 -8.33 16.17 -2.18
N SER A 99 -7.10 16.63 -2.26
CA SER A 99 -6.75 17.93 -2.88
C SER A 99 -7.10 17.94 -4.38
N TYR A 100 -6.81 16.85 -5.11
CA TYR A 100 -7.20 16.70 -6.52
C TYR A 100 -8.70 16.84 -6.73
N VAL A 101 -9.52 16.18 -5.90
CA VAL A 101 -10.99 16.23 -5.98
C VAL A 101 -11.52 17.61 -5.58
N THR A 102 -10.98 18.23 -4.54
CA THR A 102 -11.43 19.56 -4.08
C THR A 102 -11.08 20.67 -5.07
N ASN A 103 -9.93 20.57 -5.74
CA ASN A 103 -9.42 21.60 -6.64
C ASN A 103 -9.67 21.27 -8.12
N ASN A 104 -10.68 20.45 -8.44
CA ASN A 104 -11.09 20.11 -9.82
C ASN A 104 -9.94 19.64 -10.73
N GLY A 105 -9.02 18.85 -10.19
CA GLY A 105 -7.92 18.24 -10.93
C GLY A 105 -6.52 18.78 -10.62
N GLU A 106 -6.40 19.87 -9.86
CA GLU A 106 -5.11 20.47 -9.51
C GLU A 106 -4.72 20.22 -8.05
N ALA A 107 -3.96 19.14 -7.80
CA ALA A 107 -3.51 18.82 -6.44
C ALA A 107 -2.43 19.80 -5.93
N SER A 108 -2.66 20.40 -4.76
CA SER A 108 -1.74 21.32 -4.10
C SER A 108 -0.77 20.59 -3.17
N HIS A 109 0.53 20.66 -3.48
CA HIS A 109 1.56 20.02 -2.65
C HIS A 109 1.58 20.52 -1.20
N GLN A 110 1.23 21.80 -0.97
CA GLN A 110 1.18 22.37 0.37
C GLN A 110 0.05 21.78 1.21
N GLU A 111 -1.13 21.60 0.62
CA GLU A 111 -2.27 20.96 1.27
C GLU A 111 -1.95 19.52 1.65
N VAL A 112 -1.32 18.76 0.75
CA VAL A 112 -0.91 17.38 1.03
C VAL A 112 0.05 17.33 2.22
N LYS A 113 1.06 18.21 2.25
CA LYS A 113 2.04 18.25 3.35
C LYS A 113 1.39 18.61 4.69
N GLN A 114 0.44 19.54 4.71
CA GLN A 114 -0.28 19.92 5.93
C GLN A 114 -1.21 18.80 6.40
N GLY A 115 -1.95 18.18 5.49
CA GLY A 115 -2.80 17.03 5.77
C GLY A 115 -2.01 15.85 6.34
N VAL A 116 -0.84 15.57 5.78
CA VAL A 116 0.06 14.53 6.31
C VAL A 116 0.47 14.82 7.74
N LYS A 117 0.92 16.04 8.05
CA LYS A 117 1.27 16.38 9.44
C LYS A 117 0.11 16.23 10.42
N LYS A 118 -1.11 16.52 9.98
CA LYS A 118 -2.32 16.47 10.81
C LYS A 118 -2.76 15.03 11.10
N ASP A 119 -2.83 14.19 10.06
CA ASP A 119 -3.47 12.88 10.16
C ASP A 119 -2.48 11.70 10.27
N LEU A 120 -1.17 11.93 10.13
CA LEU A 120 -0.15 10.87 10.21
C LEU A 120 -0.23 10.07 11.51
N GLY A 121 -0.36 10.73 12.67
CA GLY A 121 -0.45 10.03 13.96
C GLY A 121 -1.70 9.15 14.06
N LYS A 122 -2.83 9.64 13.54
CA LYS A 122 -4.08 8.85 13.49
C LYS A 122 -3.96 7.69 12.52
N MET A 123 -3.35 7.89 11.34
CA MET A 123 -3.12 6.81 10.38
C MET A 123 -2.16 5.76 10.93
N PHE A 124 -1.09 6.17 11.62
CA PHE A 124 -0.17 5.25 12.27
C PHE A 124 -0.90 4.38 13.30
N GLY A 125 -1.73 4.99 14.15
CA GLY A 125 -2.58 4.26 15.09
C GLY A 125 -3.58 3.32 14.41
N LEU A 126 -4.26 3.79 13.35
CA LEU A 126 -5.17 2.96 12.56
C LEU A 126 -4.44 1.80 11.88
N GLY A 127 -3.24 2.04 11.34
CA GLY A 127 -2.40 1.02 10.72
C GLY A 127 -1.98 -0.05 11.72
N ALA A 128 -1.59 0.35 12.94
CA ALA A 128 -1.25 -0.58 14.01
C ALA A 128 -2.45 -1.45 14.42
N VAL A 129 -3.61 -0.83 14.65
CA VAL A 129 -4.86 -1.54 14.98
C VAL A 129 -5.24 -2.49 13.85
N THR A 130 -5.19 -2.02 12.60
CA THR A 130 -5.48 -2.83 11.41
C THR A 130 -4.58 -4.05 11.33
N TRP A 131 -3.27 -3.86 11.52
CA TRP A 131 -2.30 -4.95 11.46
C TRP A 131 -2.54 -6.00 12.56
N ILE A 132 -2.81 -5.56 13.79
CA ILE A 132 -3.13 -6.45 14.92
C ILE A 132 -4.42 -7.23 14.65
N LEU A 133 -5.48 -6.57 14.17
CA LEU A 133 -6.77 -7.22 13.91
C LEU A 133 -6.68 -8.25 12.77
N ILE A 134 -6.00 -7.91 11.67
CA ILE A 134 -5.80 -8.85 10.57
C ILE A 134 -4.93 -10.01 11.01
N PHE A 135 -3.83 -9.76 11.73
CA PHE A 135 -2.93 -10.79 12.23
C PHE A 135 -3.63 -11.74 13.20
N ALA A 136 -4.38 -11.21 14.18
CA ALA A 136 -5.19 -12.02 15.10
C ALA A 136 -6.27 -12.80 14.35
N GLY A 137 -6.92 -12.17 13.36
CA GLY A 137 -7.87 -12.81 12.47
C GLY A 137 -7.26 -14.03 11.78
N LEU A 138 -6.11 -13.87 11.13
CA LEU A 138 -5.39 -14.93 10.42
C LEU A 138 -4.95 -16.08 11.34
N ILE A 139 -4.54 -15.80 12.58
CA ILE A 139 -4.17 -16.83 13.57
C ILE A 139 -5.38 -17.68 13.95
N ILE A 140 -6.53 -17.05 14.19
CA ILE A 140 -7.76 -17.78 14.54
C ILE A 140 -8.24 -18.58 13.33
N PHE A 141 -8.41 -17.91 12.19
CA PHE A 141 -8.79 -18.53 10.92
C PHE A 141 -8.56 -17.60 9.72
N ILE A 142 -8.16 -18.16 8.57
CA ILE A 142 -7.82 -17.36 7.37
C ILE A 142 -9.00 -16.50 6.90
N LEU A 143 -10.25 -17.02 6.93
CA LEU A 143 -11.42 -16.28 6.42
C LEU A 143 -11.73 -14.98 7.20
N PRO A 144 -11.79 -14.97 8.55
CA PRO A 144 -11.89 -13.74 9.34
C PRO A 144 -10.83 -12.68 8.99
N GLY A 145 -9.56 -13.08 8.82
CA GLY A 145 -8.49 -12.14 8.45
C GLY A 145 -8.77 -11.45 7.11
N ILE A 146 -9.18 -12.22 6.11
CA ILE A 146 -9.57 -11.69 4.80
C ILE A 146 -10.82 -10.81 4.92
N TYR A 147 -11.84 -11.25 5.67
CA TYR A 147 -13.07 -10.49 5.88
C TYR A 147 -12.83 -9.10 6.46
N LEU A 148 -11.96 -9.01 7.48
CA LEU A 148 -11.61 -7.75 8.16
C LEU A 148 -10.76 -6.82 7.29
N SER A 149 -9.92 -7.36 6.40
CA SER A 149 -9.01 -6.57 5.56
C SER A 149 -9.74 -5.55 4.68
N VAL A 150 -10.92 -5.90 4.17
CA VAL A 150 -11.71 -5.05 3.26
C VAL A 150 -12.21 -3.79 3.98
N PRO A 151 -13.06 -3.86 5.03
CA PRO A 151 -13.53 -2.67 5.74
C PRO A 151 -12.39 -1.86 6.38
N LEU A 152 -11.32 -2.51 6.84
CA LEU A 152 -10.16 -1.80 7.41
C LEU A 152 -9.37 -1.02 6.34
N SER A 153 -9.27 -1.52 5.11
CA SER A 153 -8.68 -0.76 4.00
C SER A 153 -9.51 0.50 3.67
N ILE A 154 -10.85 0.39 3.70
CA ILE A 154 -11.76 1.52 3.50
C ILE A 154 -11.69 2.49 4.68
N ALA A 155 -11.51 1.99 5.91
CA ALA A 155 -11.32 2.83 7.08
C ALA A 155 -10.14 3.81 6.93
N ALA A 156 -9.05 3.38 6.29
CA ALA A 156 -7.91 4.26 6.02
C ALA A 156 -8.28 5.45 5.12
N ALA A 157 -9.10 5.21 4.09
CA ALA A 157 -9.64 6.27 3.24
C ALA A 157 -10.62 7.17 4.00
N VAL A 158 -11.54 6.58 4.79
CA VAL A 158 -12.51 7.33 5.62
C VAL A 158 -11.82 8.30 6.56
N LEU A 159 -10.74 7.86 7.22
CA LEU A 159 -9.98 8.67 8.18
C LEU A 159 -9.55 10.00 7.57
N VAL A 160 -9.08 9.98 6.32
CA VAL A 160 -8.58 11.18 5.61
C VAL A 160 -9.71 11.96 4.93
N PHE A 161 -10.60 11.26 4.22
CA PHE A 161 -11.64 11.90 3.42
C PHE A 161 -12.74 12.51 4.30
N LYS A 162 -13.17 11.81 5.36
CA LYS A 162 -14.15 12.32 6.34
C LYS A 162 -13.52 13.00 7.55
N SER A 163 -12.19 12.99 7.69
CA SER A 163 -11.46 13.56 8.84
C SER A 163 -11.86 12.94 10.19
N GLU A 164 -12.20 11.65 10.16
CA GLU A 164 -12.77 10.91 11.28
C GLU A 164 -11.74 10.53 12.37
N SER A 165 -12.26 10.05 13.50
CA SER A 165 -11.43 9.38 14.53
C SER A 165 -11.05 7.96 14.09
N ILE A 166 -10.08 7.31 14.73
CA ILE A 166 -9.69 5.92 14.39
C ILE A 166 -10.90 4.98 14.50
N GLY A 167 -11.61 5.02 15.64
CA GLY A 167 -12.79 4.18 15.85
C GLY A 167 -13.95 4.53 14.91
N GLY A 168 -14.20 5.82 14.69
CA GLY A 168 -15.21 6.29 13.73
C GLY A 168 -14.91 5.82 12.31
N SER A 169 -13.64 5.87 11.89
CA SER A 169 -13.19 5.42 10.57
C SER A 169 -13.38 3.92 10.37
N ILE A 170 -13.07 3.11 11.40
CA ILE A 170 -13.29 1.66 11.37
C ILE A 170 -14.78 1.37 11.26
N SER A 171 -15.60 1.95 12.14
CA SER A 171 -17.05 1.76 12.15
C SER A 171 -17.68 2.13 10.81
N GLU A 172 -17.29 3.28 10.25
CA GLU A 172 -17.79 3.72 8.95
C GLU A 172 -17.25 2.86 7.79
N GLY A 173 -16.03 2.33 7.88
CA GLY A 173 -15.52 1.35 6.93
C GLY A 173 -16.37 0.08 6.88
N PHE A 174 -16.74 -0.48 8.04
CA PHE A 174 -17.68 -1.61 8.11
C PHE A 174 -19.06 -1.24 7.59
N HIS A 175 -19.53 -0.04 7.93
CA HIS A 175 -20.83 0.45 7.49
C HIS A 175 -20.91 0.60 5.98
N LEU A 176 -19.89 1.18 5.33
CA LEU A 176 -19.82 1.35 3.88
C LEU A 176 -19.77 0.00 3.13
N VAL A 177 -19.03 -0.98 3.64
CA VAL A 177 -18.79 -2.25 2.96
C VAL A 177 -19.94 -3.25 3.11
N LYS A 178 -20.77 -3.15 4.17
CA LYS A 178 -21.76 -4.16 4.60
C LYS A 178 -22.56 -4.83 3.47
N ASP A 179 -23.10 -4.06 2.53
CA ASP A 179 -23.98 -4.57 1.46
C ASP A 179 -23.22 -4.85 0.15
N ASN A 180 -21.96 -4.42 0.05
CA ASN A 180 -21.13 -4.47 -1.15
C ASN A 180 -19.77 -5.13 -0.89
N TRP A 181 -19.70 -6.05 0.08
CA TRP A 181 -18.44 -6.64 0.54
C TRP A 181 -17.70 -7.38 -0.57
N TRP A 182 -18.39 -8.23 -1.35
CA TRP A 182 -17.79 -8.99 -2.45
C TRP A 182 -17.25 -8.10 -3.55
N MET A 183 -18.00 -7.06 -3.93
CA MET A 183 -17.55 -6.10 -4.95
C MET A 183 -16.30 -5.36 -4.47
N SER A 184 -16.30 -4.89 -3.22
CA SER A 184 -15.16 -4.22 -2.60
C SER A 184 -13.94 -5.14 -2.53
N PHE A 185 -14.14 -6.38 -2.08
CA PHE A 185 -13.10 -7.41 -2.01
C PHE A 185 -12.47 -7.67 -3.37
N ILE A 186 -13.29 -7.96 -4.39
CA ILE A 186 -12.80 -8.28 -5.75
C ILE A 186 -12.05 -7.09 -6.34
N SER A 187 -12.55 -5.87 -6.22
CA SER A 187 -11.83 -4.67 -6.69
C SER A 187 -10.45 -4.55 -6.03
N LEU A 188 -10.39 -4.60 -4.70
CA LEU A 188 -9.14 -4.46 -3.95
C LEU A 188 -8.18 -5.62 -4.23
N PHE A 189 -8.70 -6.84 -4.34
CA PHE A 189 -7.93 -8.02 -4.71
C PHE A 189 -7.32 -7.88 -6.09
N LEU A 190 -8.08 -7.40 -7.09
CA LEU A 190 -7.56 -7.19 -8.44
C LEU A 190 -6.50 -6.09 -8.49
N ILE A 191 -6.69 -4.98 -7.75
CA ILE A 191 -5.67 -3.94 -7.61
C ILE A 191 -4.40 -4.52 -6.98
N TRP A 192 -4.54 -5.27 -5.89
CA TRP A 192 -3.41 -5.95 -5.23
C TRP A 192 -2.71 -6.93 -6.18
N LEU A 193 -3.47 -7.75 -6.92
CA LEU A 193 -2.95 -8.73 -7.85
C LEU A 193 -2.14 -8.08 -8.97
N ILE A 194 -2.62 -6.97 -9.53
CA ILE A 194 -1.88 -6.28 -10.59
C ILE A 194 -0.58 -5.68 -10.04
N VAL A 195 -0.63 -5.01 -8.88
CA VAL A 195 0.58 -4.46 -8.25
C VAL A 195 1.56 -5.59 -7.89
N TYR A 196 1.07 -6.74 -7.44
CA TYR A 196 1.86 -7.93 -7.16
C TYR A 196 2.55 -8.46 -8.43
N ILE A 197 1.81 -8.63 -9.54
CA ILE A 197 2.39 -9.10 -10.81
C ILE A 197 3.47 -8.14 -11.33
N ILE A 198 3.23 -6.82 -11.27
CA ILE A 198 4.25 -5.82 -11.64
C ILE A 198 5.48 -5.94 -10.72
N SER A 199 5.25 -6.17 -9.42
CA SER A 199 6.30 -6.34 -8.42
C SER A 199 7.14 -7.59 -8.63
N LEU A 200 6.57 -8.66 -9.21
CA LEU A 200 7.31 -9.90 -9.54
C LEU A 200 8.39 -9.66 -10.60
N ILE A 201 8.16 -8.76 -11.56
CA ILE A 201 9.16 -8.42 -12.59
C ILE A 201 10.46 -7.96 -11.94
N PHE A 202 10.36 -7.17 -10.87
CA PHE A 202 11.52 -6.65 -10.14
C PHE A 202 12.18 -7.69 -9.22
N GLN A 203 11.53 -8.83 -8.96
CA GLN A 203 12.13 -9.96 -8.25
C GLN A 203 12.88 -10.91 -9.19
N LEU A 204 12.62 -10.86 -10.50
CA LEU A 204 13.29 -11.74 -11.46
C LEU A 204 14.83 -11.68 -11.38
N PRO A 205 15.49 -10.51 -11.24
CA PRO A 205 16.94 -10.48 -11.08
C PRO A 205 17.44 -11.26 -9.86
N VAL A 206 16.74 -11.15 -8.72
CA VAL A 206 17.06 -11.90 -7.49
C VAL A 206 16.87 -13.40 -7.71
N LEU A 207 15.76 -13.80 -8.33
CA LEU A 207 15.47 -15.20 -8.63
C LEU A 207 16.52 -15.79 -9.57
N ILE A 208 16.78 -15.13 -10.70
CA ILE A 208 17.78 -15.57 -11.70
C ILE A 208 19.15 -15.72 -11.03
N TYR A 209 19.59 -14.72 -10.26
CA TYR A 209 20.86 -14.76 -9.55
C TYR A 209 20.93 -15.96 -8.60
N THR A 210 19.89 -16.16 -7.80
CA THR A 210 19.81 -17.27 -6.83
C THR A 210 19.83 -18.63 -7.54
N PHE A 211 19.10 -18.76 -8.66
CA PHE A 211 19.10 -19.98 -9.46
C PHE A 211 20.47 -20.27 -10.05
N VAL A 212 21.09 -19.31 -10.75
CA VAL A 212 22.43 -19.49 -11.35
C VAL A 212 23.44 -19.90 -10.29
N LYS A 213 23.44 -19.22 -9.14
CA LYS A 213 24.36 -19.50 -8.05
C LYS A 213 24.15 -20.87 -7.43
N MET A 214 22.89 -21.29 -7.26
CA MET A 214 22.55 -22.63 -6.80
C MET A 214 23.10 -23.70 -7.75
N PHE A 215 22.93 -23.53 -9.07
CA PHE A 215 23.49 -24.45 -10.06
C PHE A 215 25.02 -24.52 -10.00
N THR A 216 25.70 -23.39 -9.91
CA THR A 216 27.17 -23.34 -9.79
C THR A 216 27.67 -24.07 -8.54
N ILE A 217 27.06 -23.82 -7.38
CA ILE A 217 27.45 -24.48 -6.12
C ILE A 217 27.22 -25.99 -6.20
N MET A 218 26.13 -26.45 -6.84
CA MET A 218 25.82 -27.87 -7.02
C MET A 218 26.78 -28.57 -7.99
N GLU A 219 27.27 -27.86 -9.01
CA GLU A 219 28.25 -28.39 -9.99
C GLU A 219 29.65 -28.52 -9.36
N GLU A 220 30.06 -27.52 -8.57
CA GLU A 220 31.37 -27.50 -7.91
C GLU A 220 31.45 -28.46 -6.71
N ASN A 221 30.36 -28.64 -5.96
CA ASN A 221 30.33 -29.46 -4.74
C ASN A 221 29.69 -30.83 -4.96
N SER A 222 30.50 -31.78 -5.42
CA SER A 222 30.13 -33.20 -5.36
C SER A 222 30.06 -33.67 -3.90
N ALA A 223 28.84 -33.76 -3.35
CA ALA A 223 28.47 -34.61 -2.20
C ALA A 223 28.90 -34.25 -0.77
N SER A 224 29.19 -33.00 -0.40
CA SER A 224 29.26 -32.63 1.03
C SER A 224 28.68 -31.25 1.32
N SER A 225 27.60 -31.23 2.12
CA SER A 225 26.87 -30.09 2.68
C SER A 225 26.92 -28.80 1.85
N THR A 226 25.93 -28.60 0.97
CA THR A 226 25.66 -27.30 0.36
C THR A 226 25.61 -26.26 1.47
N ASN A 227 26.63 -25.42 1.58
CA ASN A 227 26.63 -24.36 2.57
C ASN A 227 25.64 -23.31 2.08
N VAL A 228 24.37 -23.45 2.46
CA VAL A 228 23.25 -22.60 2.01
C VAL A 228 23.56 -21.11 2.25
N ALA A 229 24.43 -20.80 3.22
CA ALA A 229 24.92 -19.44 3.47
C ALA A 229 25.64 -18.83 2.27
N GLU A 230 26.32 -19.63 1.44
CA GLU A 230 27.02 -19.14 0.25
C GLU A 230 26.06 -18.58 -0.80
N LEU A 231 24.79 -19.03 -0.83
CA LEU A 231 23.78 -18.48 -1.74
C LEU A 231 23.48 -17.00 -1.46
N PHE A 232 23.63 -16.58 -0.21
CA PHE A 232 23.19 -15.27 0.28
C PHE A 232 24.37 -14.31 0.48
N ASP A 233 25.11 -14.03 -0.58
CA ASP A 233 26.21 -13.06 -0.51
C ASP A 233 25.74 -11.60 -0.60
N TRP A 234 26.70 -10.68 -0.64
CA TRP A 234 26.45 -9.27 -0.79
C TRP A 234 25.74 -8.92 -2.12
N VAL A 235 25.90 -9.70 -3.19
CA VAL A 235 25.20 -9.50 -4.47
C VAL A 235 23.72 -9.85 -4.30
N TYR A 236 23.41 -11.01 -3.70
CA TYR A 236 22.04 -11.36 -3.35
C TYR A 236 21.38 -10.29 -2.48
N LEU A 237 22.07 -9.83 -1.43
CA LEU A 237 21.56 -8.80 -0.51
C LEU A 237 21.27 -7.49 -1.24
N THR A 238 22.20 -7.01 -2.07
CA THR A 238 22.01 -5.76 -2.83
C THR A 238 20.86 -5.86 -3.83
N LEU A 239 20.76 -6.96 -4.57
CA LEU A 239 19.63 -7.21 -5.48
C LEU A 239 18.30 -7.25 -4.73
N THR A 240 18.26 -7.91 -3.56
CA THR A 240 17.05 -8.02 -2.73
C THR A 240 16.61 -6.66 -2.19
N ILE A 241 17.55 -5.85 -1.71
CA ILE A 241 17.26 -4.50 -1.20
C ILE A 241 16.75 -3.60 -2.34
N ILE A 242 17.37 -3.65 -3.53
CA ILE A 242 16.93 -2.87 -4.70
C ILE A 242 15.54 -3.32 -5.16
N ALA A 243 15.30 -4.64 -5.26
CA ALA A 243 13.99 -5.18 -5.63
C ALA A 243 12.91 -4.72 -4.65
N SER A 244 13.17 -4.86 -3.34
CA SER A 244 12.24 -4.42 -2.29
C SER A 244 11.98 -2.91 -2.35
N ALA A 245 13.03 -2.10 -2.56
CA ALA A 245 12.92 -0.66 -2.70
C ALA A 245 11.97 -0.25 -3.84
N ILE A 246 12.08 -0.90 -5.00
CA ILE A 246 11.20 -0.64 -6.13
C ILE A 246 9.76 -1.08 -5.80
N GLN A 247 9.58 -2.25 -5.18
CA GLN A 247 8.25 -2.75 -4.79
C GLN A 247 7.52 -1.79 -3.84
N TYR A 248 8.22 -1.26 -2.84
CA TYR A 248 7.62 -0.31 -1.91
C TYR A 248 7.12 0.95 -2.63
N LEU A 249 7.88 1.46 -3.61
CA LEU A 249 7.44 2.58 -4.44
C LEU A 249 6.19 2.23 -5.27
N LEU A 250 6.09 1.01 -5.80
CA LEU A 250 4.93 0.54 -6.55
C LEU A 250 3.68 0.41 -5.68
N TYR A 251 3.81 0.11 -4.39
CA TYR A 251 2.67 0.07 -3.47
C TYR A 251 1.97 1.43 -3.28
N ALA A 252 2.57 2.54 -3.73
CA ALA A 252 1.87 3.83 -3.84
C ALA A 252 0.68 3.77 -4.81
N ILE A 253 0.53 2.73 -5.63
CA ILE A 253 -0.63 2.53 -6.52
C ILE A 253 -1.87 2.11 -5.71
N THR A 254 -1.72 1.27 -4.69
CA THR A 254 -2.82 0.66 -3.95
C THR A 254 -3.79 1.68 -3.33
N PRO A 255 -3.34 2.79 -2.68
CA PRO A 255 -4.23 3.81 -2.15
C PRO A 255 -5.15 4.47 -3.18
N ILE A 256 -4.74 4.56 -4.45
CA ILE A 256 -5.58 5.11 -5.53
C ILE A 256 -6.79 4.20 -5.74
N GLY A 257 -6.55 2.90 -5.83
CA GLY A 257 -7.60 1.90 -5.97
C GLY A 257 -8.53 1.87 -4.75
N VAL A 258 -7.97 1.94 -3.53
CA VAL A 258 -8.75 2.07 -2.29
C VAL A 258 -9.63 3.32 -2.32
N ALA A 259 -9.12 4.46 -2.81
CA ALA A 259 -9.90 5.67 -2.93
C ALA A 259 -11.08 5.52 -3.90
N PHE A 260 -10.89 4.91 -5.07
CA PHE A 260 -11.99 4.64 -6.00
C PHE A 260 -13.04 3.72 -5.39
N VAL A 261 -12.64 2.66 -4.68
CA VAL A 261 -13.59 1.77 -3.97
C VAL A 261 -14.33 2.56 -2.88
N TYR A 262 -13.63 3.39 -2.10
CA TYR A 262 -14.25 4.25 -1.10
C TYR A 262 -15.30 5.19 -1.70
N TYR A 263 -14.96 5.93 -2.76
CA TYR A 263 -15.89 6.88 -3.36
C TYR A 263 -17.08 6.19 -4.01
N ASN A 264 -16.88 5.02 -4.62
CA ASN A 264 -17.98 4.20 -5.12
C ASN A 264 -18.94 3.79 -4.00
N LEU A 265 -18.43 3.25 -2.89
CA LEU A 265 -19.24 2.87 -1.73
C LEU A 265 -19.95 4.08 -1.10
N ASN A 266 -19.25 5.21 -1.00
CA ASN A 266 -19.81 6.44 -0.47
C ASN A 266 -20.94 6.97 -1.38
N GLU A 267 -20.81 6.84 -2.71
CA GLU A 267 -21.84 7.26 -3.65
C GLU A 267 -23.07 6.36 -3.62
N ILE A 268 -22.88 5.04 -3.58
CA ILE A 268 -23.97 4.07 -3.42
C ILE A 268 -24.79 4.36 -2.16
N LYS A 269 -24.13 4.79 -1.08
CA LYS A 269 -24.77 4.97 0.22
C LYS A 269 -25.34 6.36 0.47
N TYR A 270 -24.69 7.40 -0.03
CA TYR A 270 -24.99 8.79 0.32
C TYR A 270 -25.29 9.70 -0.89
N PHE A 271 -25.13 9.23 -2.13
CA PHE A 271 -25.42 10.00 -3.36
C PHE A 271 -24.76 11.39 -3.42
N THR A 272 -23.58 11.53 -2.83
CA THR A 272 -22.91 12.83 -2.62
C THR A 272 -22.58 13.56 -3.91
N GLY A 273 -22.10 12.86 -4.94
CA GLY A 273 -21.77 13.42 -6.24
C GLY A 273 -23.02 13.80 -7.03
N ALA A 274 -24.09 13.00 -6.94
CA ALA A 274 -25.38 13.32 -7.56
C ALA A 274 -25.97 14.62 -6.98
N TYR A 275 -25.95 14.80 -5.65
CA TYR A 275 -26.43 16.03 -5.01
C TYR A 275 -25.58 17.25 -5.40
N GLU A 276 -24.25 17.14 -5.40
CA GLU A 276 -23.35 18.23 -5.80
C GLU A 276 -23.56 18.63 -7.27
N SER A 277 -23.81 17.65 -8.15
CA SER A 277 -24.13 17.90 -9.56
C SER A 277 -25.42 18.69 -9.72
N ILE A 278 -26.47 18.34 -8.96
CA ILE A 278 -27.75 19.07 -8.94
C ILE A 278 -27.55 20.50 -8.42
N GLU A 279 -26.80 20.67 -7.33
CA GLU A 279 -26.52 22.00 -6.76
C GLU A 279 -25.76 22.90 -7.75
N ASN A 280 -24.77 22.34 -8.45
CA ASN A 280 -24.00 23.08 -9.46
C ASN A 280 -24.82 23.44 -10.70
N LEU A 281 -25.79 22.60 -11.10
CA LEU A 281 -26.77 22.98 -12.13
C LEU A 281 -27.65 24.16 -11.69
N GLY A 282 -27.98 24.25 -10.40
CA GLY A 282 -28.73 25.37 -9.84
C GLY A 282 -27.94 26.68 -9.72
N LYS A 283 -26.60 26.64 -9.70
CA LYS A 283 -25.71 27.81 -9.59
C LYS A 283 -25.28 28.40 -10.94
N ASN A 284 -25.47 27.67 -12.03
CA ASN A 284 -25.11 28.10 -13.39
C ASN A 284 -26.25 28.81 -14.14
N ASN A 285 -27.25 29.34 -13.40
CA ASN A 285 -28.28 30.26 -13.88
C ASN A 285 -28.11 31.63 -13.21
#